data_AF-A0A9D2D2U3-F1
#
_entry.id   AF-A0A9D2D2U3-F1
#
_cell.length_a   1.000
_cell.length_b   1.000
_cell.length_c   1.000
_cell.angle_alpha   90.00
_cell.angle_beta   90.00
_cell.angle_gamma   90.00
#
_symmetry.space_group_name_H-M   'P 1'
#
loop_
_entity.id
_entity.type
_entity.pdbx_description
1 polymer ?
#
loop_
_entity_poly.entity_id
_entity_poly.type
_entity_poly.pdbx_seq_one_letter_code
_entity_poly.pdbx_strand_id
1 'polypeptide(L)' 'MKENAINWDAVPDVITKDQLYRICHISKSTALYLLQSGKIPCEYTGRKTRCYKIKKADVIAY' A
#
# COMPACT_ATOMS: atom_id res chain seq x y z
N MET A 1 17.61 -12.89 -2.55
CA MET A 1 16.38 -12.12 -2.30
C MET A 1 15.22 -13.08 -2.51
N LYS A 2 14.40 -13.34 -1.49
CA LYS A 2 13.29 -14.29 -1.64
C LYS A 2 12.16 -13.58 -2.37
N GLU A 3 11.97 -13.94 -3.64
CA GLU A 3 10.75 -13.61 -4.39
C GLU A 3 9.59 -14.36 -3.73
N ASN A 4 8.97 -13.74 -2.73
CA ASN A 4 7.66 -14.17 -2.30
C ASN A 4 6.71 -13.75 -3.42
N ALA A 5 6.37 -14.67 -4.31
CA ALA A 5 5.38 -14.43 -5.35
C ALA A 5 4.07 -13.99 -4.68
N ILE A 6 3.78 -12.69 -4.75
CA ILE A 6 2.56 -12.12 -4.19
C ILE A 6 1.43 -12.59 -5.09
N ASN A 7 0.45 -13.29 -4.52
CA ASN A 7 -0.74 -13.67 -5.26
C ASN A 7 -1.62 -12.42 -5.47
N TRP A 8 -1.41 -11.74 -6.58
CA TRP A 8 -2.12 -10.51 -6.93
C TRP A 8 -3.62 -10.74 -7.17
N ASP A 9 -4.06 -11.93 -7.58
CA ASP A 9 -5.49 -12.26 -7.74
C ASP A 9 -6.26 -12.24 -6.42
N ALA A 10 -5.58 -12.51 -5.30
CA ALA A 10 -6.18 -12.45 -3.96
C ALA A 10 -6.17 -11.03 -3.34
N VAL A 11 -5.49 -10.08 -3.98
CA VAL A 11 -5.37 -8.70 -3.48
C VAL A 11 -6.53 -7.85 -4.04
N PRO A 12 -7.33 -7.21 -3.17
CA PRO A 12 -8.42 -6.35 -3.61
C PRO A 12 -7.90 -5.13 -4.39
N ASP A 13 -8.74 -4.56 -5.26
CA ASP A 13 -8.37 -3.37 -6.06
C ASP A 13 -8.02 -2.16 -5.20
N VAL A 14 -8.61 -2.06 -4.01
CA VAL A 14 -8.27 -1.06 -3.00
C VAL A 14 -7.59 -1.75 -1.84
N ILE A 15 -6.32 -1.41 -1.63
CA ILE A 15 -5.52 -1.92 -0.54
C ILE A 15 -5.41 -0.88 0.59
N THR A 16 -5.17 -1.40 1.80
CA THR A 16 -4.90 -0.58 2.98
C THR A 16 -3.39 -0.40 3.19
N LYS A 17 -3.01 0.58 4.02
CA LYS A 17 -1.62 0.75 4.46
C LYS A 17 -1.03 -0.54 5.05
N ASP A 18 -1.85 -1.34 5.74
CA ASP A 18 -1.41 -2.61 6.33
C ASP A 18 -1.09 -3.68 5.29
N GLN A 19 -1.79 -3.68 4.17
CA GLN A 19 -1.48 -4.55 3.05
C GLN A 19 -0.27 -4.03 2.26
N LEU A 20 -0.17 -2.71 2.07
CA LEU A 20 0.96 -2.09 1.36
C LEU A 20 2.31 -2.52 1.92
N TYR A 21 2.53 -2.41 3.23
CA TYR A 21 3.84 -2.74 3.80
C TYR A 21 4.16 -4.24 3.72
N ARG A 22 3.13 -5.10 3.72
CA ARG A 22 3.30 -6.56 3.56
C ARG A 22 3.64 -6.93 2.13
N ILE A 23 2.96 -6.29 1.17
CA ILE A 23 3.14 -6.50 -0.27
C ILE A 23 4.52 -5.96 -0.70
N CYS A 24 4.82 -4.70 -0.39
CA CYS A 24 6.09 -4.08 -0.78
C CYS A 24 7.28 -4.53 0.09
N HIS A 25 7.07 -5.37 1.10
CA HIS A 25 8.10 -5.80 2.06
C HIS A 25 8.89 -4.63 2.69
N ILE A 26 8.21 -3.51 2.94
CA ILE A 26 8.78 -2.32 3.57
C ILE A 26 8.33 -2.18 5.01
N SER A 27 9.01 -1.30 5.76
CA SER A 27 8.58 -0.96 7.10
C SER A 27 7.27 -0.15 7.10
N LYS A 28 6.55 -0.17 8.23
CA LYS A 28 5.30 0.61 8.39
C LYS A 28 5.53 2.12 8.29
N SER A 29 6.70 2.61 8.70
CA SER A 29 7.07 4.02 8.61
C SER A 29 7.42 4.42 7.18
N THR A 30 8.14 3.56 6.44
CA THR A 30 8.40 3.76 5.01
C THR A 30 7.09 3.81 4.22
N ALA A 31 6.17 2.88 4.49
CA ALA A 31 4.84 2.88 3.89
C ALA A 31 4.09 4.21 4.17
N LEU A 32 4.11 4.70 5.41
CA LEU A 32 3.49 5.99 5.75
C LEU A 32 4.15 7.16 5.01
N TYR A 33 5.48 7.18 4.96
CA TYR A 33 6.23 8.21 4.25
C TYR A 33 5.89 8.24 2.74
N LEU A 34 5.77 7.08 2.09
CA LEU A 34 5.40 7.00 0.66
C LEU A 34 3.99 7.58 0.40
N LEU A 35 3.06 7.33 1.32
CA LEU A 35 1.70 7.85 1.23
C LEU A 35 1.64 9.36 1.51
N GLN A 36 2.36 9.83 2.54
CA GLN A 36 2.40 11.24 2.90
C GLN A 36 3.18 12.10 1.91
N SER A 37 4.25 11.56 1.33
CA SER A 37 5.04 12.23 0.29
C SER A 37 4.34 12.23 -1.08
N GLY A 38 3.23 11.50 -1.23
CA GLY A 38 2.50 11.39 -2.49
C GLY A 38 3.21 10.56 -3.56
N LYS A 39 4.26 9.82 -3.21
CA LYS A 39 4.94 8.89 -4.13
C LYS A 39 4.03 7.76 -4.57
N ILE A 40 3.18 7.28 -3.67
CA ILE A 40 2.10 6.35 -3.98
C ILE A 40 0.79 7.12 -3.86
N PRO A 41 0.03 7.27 -4.97
CA PRO A 41 -1.30 7.86 -4.94
C PRO A 41 -2.18 7.16 -3.92
N CYS A 42 -2.78 7.94 -3.03
CA CYS A 42 -3.70 7.41 -2.04
C CYS A 42 -4.83 8.39 -1.75
N GLU A 43 -6.01 7.84 -1.48
CA GLU A 43 -7.16 8.58 -1.00
C GLU A 43 -7.16 8.57 0.52
N TYR A 44 -7.13 9.78 1.11
CA TYR A 44 -7.23 9.96 2.54
C TYR A 44 -8.68 10.23 2.95
N THR A 45 -9.25 9.35 3.77
CA THR A 45 -10.67 9.41 4.16
C THR A 45 -10.94 10.24 5.42
N GLY A 46 -9.94 10.91 5.99
CA GLY A 46 -10.11 11.76 7.19
C GLY A 46 -10.36 11.02 8.51
N ARG A 47 -10.29 9.68 8.53
CA ARG A 47 -10.56 8.87 9.74
C ARG A 47 -9.31 8.76 10.63
N LYS A 48 -9.49 8.47 11.92
CA LYS A 48 -8.37 8.28 12.86
C LYS A 48 -7.55 7.01 12.57
N THR A 49 -8.20 5.96 12.07
CA THR A 49 -7.56 4.69 11.67
C THR A 49 -8.11 4.24 10.32
N ARG A 50 -7.40 3.33 9.63
CA ARG A 50 -7.78 2.81 8.30
C ARG A 50 -8.14 3.92 7.30
N CYS A 51 -7.37 4.99 7.34
CA CYS A 51 -7.66 6.25 6.67
C CYS A 51 -7.10 6.37 5.26
N TYR A 52 -6.23 5.45 4.85
CA TYR A 52 -5.65 5.41 3.51
C TYR A 52 -6.29 4.30 2.70
N LYS A 53 -6.78 4.66 1.52
CA LYS A 53 -7.17 3.76 0.45
C LYS A 53 -6.19 3.94 -0.70
N ILE A 54 -5.58 2.85 -1.13
CA ILE A 54 -4.53 2.87 -2.15
C ILE A 54 -4.99 1.95 -3.27
N LYS A 55 -4.84 2.35 -4.53
CA LYS A 55 -5.21 1.46 -5.64
C LYS A 55 -4.10 0.45 -5.86
N LYS A 56 -4.48 -0.80 -6.11
CA LYS A 56 -3.55 -1.88 -6.44
C LYS A 56 -2.69 -1.54 -7.65
N ALA A 57 -3.25 -0.92 -8.69
CA ALA A 57 -2.51 -0.50 -9.88
C ALA A 57 -1.34 0.44 -9.55
N ASP A 58 -1.56 1.40 -8.65
CA ASP A 58 -0.54 2.37 -8.23
C ASP A 58 0.60 1.71 -7.45
N VAL A 59 0.33 0.59 -6.79
CA VAL A 59 1.33 -0.19 -6.04
C VAL A 59 2.10 -1.16 -6.93
N ILE A 60 1.45 -1.68 -7.97
CA ILE A 60 2.14 -2.51 -8.98
C ILE A 60 3.10 -1.65 -9.82
N ALA A 61 2.76 -0.38 -10.04
CA ALA A 61 3.59 0.55 -10.79
C ALA A 61 4.82 1.09 -10.02
N TYR A 62 4.83 0.92 -8.69
CA TYR A 62 5.89 1.39 -7.79
C TYR A 62 6.89 0.27 -7.45
#